data_AF-A0A7S3MQI9-F1
#
_entry.id   AF-A0A7S3MQI9-F1
#
_cell.length_a   1.000
_cell.length_b   1.000
_cell.length_c   1.000
_cell.angle_alpha   90.00
_cell.angle_beta   90.00
_cell.angle_gamma   90.00
#
_symmetry.space_group_name_H-M   'P 1'
#
loop_
_entity.id
_entity.type
_entity.pdbx_description
1 polymer ?
#
loop_
_entity_poly.entity_id
_entity_poly.type
_entity_poly.pdbx_seq_one_letter_code
_entity_poly.pdbx_strand_id
1 'polypeptide(L)'
;LQKKYLVDKLAGLAEVHDFPVPADALRVGTLDSLMSLSDDMTKMEALAEATCFKLYRQHMDLKEDQAPTVNGTDVTTYATKQWDWDEAKFQLKTPLRELAETISGKIGGLEEELKVKLSDLNTLKGSLQAFERRTQGNLMVRGLGDIVQEDDILDSEYMTT
;
A
#
# COMPACT_ATOMS: atom_id res chain seq x y z
N LEU A 1 36.25 -7.86 -11.73
CA LEU A 1 36.37 -8.23 -13.16
C LEU A 1 35.00 -8.31 -13.85
N GLN A 2 34.00 -8.98 -13.25
CA GLN A 2 32.66 -9.15 -13.85
C GLN A 2 31.81 -7.87 -13.88
N LYS A 3 31.86 -7.01 -12.84
CA LYS A 3 31.16 -5.71 -12.82
C LYS A 3 31.61 -4.77 -13.93
N LYS A 4 32.93 -4.54 -14.06
CA LYS A 4 33.49 -3.66 -15.10
C LYS A 4 33.11 -4.15 -16.50
N TYR A 5 33.10 -5.46 -16.72
CA TYR A 5 32.63 -6.06 -17.96
C TYR A 5 31.14 -5.81 -18.23
N LEU A 6 30.27 -5.99 -17.23
CA LEU A 6 28.83 -5.73 -17.37
C LEU A 6 28.53 -4.25 -17.64
N VAL A 7 29.17 -3.35 -16.90
CA VAL A 7 29.04 -1.89 -17.08
C VAL A 7 29.51 -1.47 -18.48
N ASP A 8 30.64 -2.00 -18.94
CA ASP A 8 31.20 -1.67 -20.26
C ASP A 8 30.33 -2.21 -21.41
N LYS A 9 29.82 -3.44 -21.27
CA LYS A 9 28.96 -4.08 -22.28
C LYS A 9 27.56 -3.46 -22.38
N LEU A 10 27.04 -2.94 -21.27
CA LEU A 10 25.72 -2.29 -21.20
C LEU A 10 25.80 -0.77 -21.26
N ALA A 11 27.00 -0.21 -21.49
CA ALA A 11 27.21 1.23 -21.57
C ALA A 11 26.31 1.85 -22.65
N GLY A 12 25.49 2.82 -22.24
CA GLY A 12 24.53 3.50 -23.12
C GLY A 12 23.22 2.73 -23.38
N LEU A 13 23.05 1.52 -22.85
CA LEU A 13 21.81 0.73 -22.95
C LEU A 13 21.06 0.63 -21.62
N ALA A 14 21.78 0.54 -20.49
CA ALA A 14 21.19 0.46 -19.17
C ALA A 14 22.12 1.06 -18.10
N GLU A 15 21.53 1.56 -17.01
CA GLU A 15 22.27 1.90 -15.81
C GLU A 15 22.44 0.66 -14.93
N VAL A 16 23.67 0.40 -14.48
CA VAL A 16 24.01 -0.78 -13.69
C VAL A 16 24.41 -0.32 -12.29
N HIS A 17 23.69 -0.81 -11.28
CA HIS A 17 23.90 -0.48 -9.88
C HIS A 17 24.29 -1.72 -9.08
N ASP A 18 25.03 -1.52 -7.99
CA ASP A 18 25.26 -2.59 -7.01
C ASP A 18 23.98 -2.75 -6.18
N PHE A 19 23.64 -4.00 -5.86
CA PHE A 19 22.54 -4.33 -4.96
C PHE A 19 23.12 -5.06 -3.74
N PRO A 20 23.23 -4.40 -2.57
CA PRO A 20 24.01 -4.88 -1.42
C PRO A 20 23.29 -5.99 -0.64
N VAL A 21 23.08 -7.16 -1.25
CA VAL A 21 22.48 -8.30 -0.56
C VAL A 21 23.46 -8.88 0.47
N PRO A 22 23.06 -9.06 1.75
CA PRO A 22 23.92 -9.60 2.80
C PRO A 22 24.05 -11.14 2.72
N ALA A 23 24.46 -11.65 1.56
CA ALA A 23 24.45 -13.08 1.25
C ALA A 23 25.38 -13.92 2.14
N ASP A 24 26.47 -13.33 2.63
CA ASP A 24 27.44 -13.94 3.54
C ASP A 24 26.94 -14.04 4.99
N ALA A 25 26.00 -13.18 5.37
CA ALA A 25 25.42 -13.16 6.71
C ALA A 25 24.10 -13.95 6.83
N LEU A 26 23.44 -14.25 5.70
CA LEU A 26 22.18 -15.00 5.70
C LEU A 26 22.39 -16.45 6.17
N ARG A 27 21.65 -16.83 7.22
CA ARG A 27 21.70 -18.19 7.75
C ARG A 27 20.89 -19.17 6.90
N VAL A 28 21.57 -19.80 5.94
CA VAL A 28 21.00 -20.83 5.06
C VAL A 28 20.98 -22.22 5.73
N GLY A 29 19.98 -23.03 5.36
CA GLY A 29 19.83 -24.41 5.83
C GLY A 29 20.49 -25.44 4.91
N THR A 30 19.86 -26.60 4.75
CA THR A 30 20.27 -27.61 3.77
C THR A 30 19.81 -27.25 2.36
N LEU A 31 20.40 -27.89 1.34
CA LEU A 31 19.96 -27.72 -0.05
C LEU A 31 18.46 -28.03 -0.23
N ASP A 32 17.96 -29.10 0.40
CA ASP A 32 16.54 -29.46 0.34
C ASP A 32 15.65 -28.35 0.90
N SER A 33 16.07 -27.74 2.01
CA SER A 33 15.33 -26.62 2.62
C SER A 33 15.33 -25.37 1.73
N LEU A 34 16.42 -25.13 1.00
CA LEU A 34 16.53 -24.02 0.04
C LEU A 34 15.67 -24.27 -1.21
N MET A 35 15.64 -25.50 -1.73
CA MET A 35 14.82 -25.85 -2.88
C MET A 35 13.33 -25.69 -2.55
N SER A 36 12.89 -26.24 -1.41
CA SER A 36 11.53 -26.03 -0.92
C SER A 36 11.22 -24.56 -0.66
N LEU A 37 12.17 -23.78 -0.14
CA LEU A 37 11.98 -22.35 0.07
C LEU A 37 11.85 -21.59 -1.25
N SER A 38 12.61 -21.96 -2.28
CA SER A 38 12.52 -21.36 -3.62
C SER A 38 11.12 -21.53 -4.22
N ASP A 39 10.51 -22.70 -4.06
CA ASP A 39 9.15 -22.96 -4.52
C ASP A 39 8.12 -22.11 -3.75
N ASP A 40 8.29 -22.00 -2.43
CA ASP A 40 7.41 -21.17 -1.58
C ASP A 40 7.60 -19.67 -1.86
N MET A 41 8.83 -19.23 -2.13
CA MET A 41 9.16 -17.84 -2.43
C MET A 41 8.39 -17.33 -3.64
N THR A 42 8.17 -18.17 -4.66
CA THR A 42 7.36 -17.79 -5.83
C THR A 42 5.94 -17.35 -5.42
N LYS A 43 5.34 -18.03 -4.43
CA LYS A 43 4.02 -17.67 -3.90
C LYS A 43 4.08 -16.43 -3.01
N MET A 44 5.12 -16.30 -2.18
CA MET A 44 5.32 -15.14 -1.31
C MET A 44 5.55 -13.86 -2.13
N GLU A 45 6.30 -13.95 -3.23
CA GLU A 45 6.53 -12.86 -4.18
C GLU A 45 5.24 -12.46 -4.89
N ALA A 46 4.45 -13.42 -5.37
CA ALA A 46 3.15 -13.13 -5.97
C ALA A 46 2.21 -12.39 -5.00
N LEU A 47 2.20 -12.77 -3.72
CA LEU A 47 1.46 -12.06 -2.68
C LEU A 47 2.00 -10.63 -2.49
N ALA A 48 3.32 -10.47 -2.41
CA ALA A 48 3.97 -9.17 -2.23
C ALA A 48 3.66 -8.21 -3.39
N GLU A 49 3.79 -8.68 -4.62
CA GLU A 49 3.49 -7.91 -5.83
C GLU A 49 2.01 -7.51 -5.87
N ALA A 50 1.10 -8.45 -5.62
CA ALA A 50 -0.34 -8.17 -5.62
C ALA A 50 -0.72 -7.13 -4.55
N THR A 51 -0.18 -7.23 -3.35
CA THR A 51 -0.43 -6.26 -2.27
C THR A 51 0.16 -4.89 -2.59
N CYS A 52 1.40 -4.84 -3.11
CA CYS A 52 2.03 -3.60 -3.52
C CYS A 52 1.23 -2.90 -4.63
N PHE A 53 0.77 -3.66 -5.63
CA PHE A 53 -0.03 -3.11 -6.72
C PHE A 53 -1.39 -2.57 -6.25
N LYS A 54 -2.06 -3.25 -5.31
CA LYS A 54 -3.29 -2.73 -4.68
C LYS A 54 -3.04 -1.41 -3.95
N LEU A 55 -1.96 -1.32 -3.16
CA LEU A 55 -1.57 -0.09 -2.47
C LEU A 55 -1.27 1.03 -3.46
N TYR A 56 -0.52 0.74 -4.51
CA TYR A 56 -0.20 1.70 -5.57
C TYR A 56 -1.46 2.24 -6.22
N ARG A 57 -2.38 1.35 -6.64
CA ARG A 57 -3.65 1.76 -7.24
C ARG A 57 -4.45 2.66 -6.31
N GLN A 58 -4.56 2.28 -5.03
CA GLN A 58 -5.27 3.10 -4.05
C GLN A 58 -4.59 4.47 -3.82
N HIS A 59 -3.26 4.51 -3.89
CA HIS A 59 -2.52 5.78 -3.80
C HIS A 59 -2.84 6.68 -5.00
N MET A 60 -2.84 6.13 -6.22
CA MET A 60 -3.18 6.88 -7.43
C MET A 60 -4.63 7.39 -7.39
N ASP A 61 -5.58 6.57 -6.93
CA ASP A 61 -6.99 6.95 -6.81
C ASP A 61 -7.24 8.06 -5.76
N LEU A 62 -6.36 8.20 -4.76
CA LEU A 62 -6.47 9.23 -3.72
C LEU A 62 -5.61 10.47 -3.98
N LYS A 63 -4.55 10.31 -4.76
CA LYS A 63 -3.51 11.31 -4.99
C LYS A 63 -3.02 11.20 -6.44
N GLU A 64 -3.88 11.57 -7.37
CA GLU A 64 -3.66 11.42 -8.82
C GLU A 64 -2.35 12.05 -9.31
N ASP A 65 -1.93 13.17 -8.70
CA ASP A 65 -0.73 13.93 -9.11
C ASP A 65 0.54 13.64 -8.28
N GLN A 66 0.50 12.71 -7.32
CA GLN A 66 1.66 12.41 -6.48
C GLN A 66 2.16 11.00 -6.75
N ALA A 67 3.38 10.88 -7.24
CA ALA A 67 4.07 9.60 -7.30
C ALA A 67 4.34 9.05 -5.89
N PRO A 68 4.28 7.73 -5.67
CA PRO A 68 4.65 7.14 -4.39
C PRO A 68 6.14 7.38 -4.10
N THR A 69 6.46 7.57 -2.83
CA THR A 69 7.83 7.76 -2.34
C THR A 69 8.12 6.77 -1.22
N VAL A 70 9.37 6.31 -1.11
CA VAL A 70 9.86 5.49 0.01
C VAL A 70 10.69 6.38 0.91
N ASN A 71 10.24 6.59 2.16
CA ASN A 71 10.90 7.48 3.13
C ASN A 71 11.20 8.90 2.60
N GLY A 72 10.35 9.42 1.71
CA GLY A 72 10.52 10.74 1.09
C GLY A 72 11.42 10.78 -0.15
N THR A 73 12.02 9.65 -0.53
CA THR A 73 12.78 9.50 -1.78
C THR A 73 11.91 8.86 -2.87
N ASP A 74 12.15 9.20 -4.13
CA ASP A 74 11.53 8.49 -5.25
C ASP A 74 11.92 6.99 -5.26
N VAL A 75 11.01 6.15 -5.76
CA VAL A 75 11.17 4.69 -5.72
C VAL A 75 12.42 4.23 -6.49
N THR A 76 12.72 4.86 -7.63
CA THR A 76 13.86 4.49 -8.48
C THR A 76 15.19 4.76 -7.79
N THR A 77 15.36 5.95 -7.22
CA THR A 77 16.56 6.32 -6.44
C THR A 77 16.70 5.46 -5.21
N TYR A 78 15.58 5.17 -4.50
CA TYR A 78 15.62 4.25 -3.38
C TYR A 78 16.15 2.87 -3.81
N ALA A 79 15.54 2.26 -4.82
CA ALA A 79 15.89 0.92 -5.28
C ALA A 79 17.32 0.81 -5.84
N THR A 80 17.83 1.87 -6.49
CA THR A 80 19.13 1.84 -7.18
C THR A 80 20.31 2.31 -6.33
N LYS A 81 20.09 3.17 -5.32
CA LYS A 81 21.18 3.87 -4.61
C LYS A 81 21.08 3.83 -3.09
N GLN A 82 19.89 3.67 -2.52
CA GLN A 82 19.68 3.80 -1.07
C GLN A 82 19.17 2.52 -0.42
N TRP A 83 18.79 1.51 -1.21
CA TRP A 83 18.33 0.25 -0.67
C TRP A 83 19.44 -0.37 0.19
N ASP A 84 19.05 -0.74 1.39
CA ASP A 84 19.89 -1.47 2.33
C ASP A 84 19.00 -2.47 3.09
N TRP A 85 19.62 -3.51 3.63
CA TRP A 85 18.93 -4.51 4.40
C TRP A 85 18.54 -3.94 5.78
N ASP A 86 17.25 -3.94 6.10
CA ASP A 86 16.76 -3.48 7.40
C ASP A 86 16.99 -4.56 8.47
N GLU A 87 18.23 -4.64 8.99
CA GLU A 87 18.62 -5.64 9.98
C GLU A 87 17.89 -5.47 11.33
N ALA A 88 17.44 -4.24 11.64
CA ALA A 88 16.63 -3.98 12.82
C ALA A 88 15.27 -4.68 12.75
N LYS A 89 14.65 -4.72 11.56
CA LYS A 89 13.37 -5.40 11.33
C LYS A 89 13.51 -6.87 10.94
N PHE A 90 14.60 -7.23 10.25
CA PHE A 90 14.82 -8.54 9.63
C PHE A 90 16.22 -9.04 9.98
N GLN A 91 16.37 -9.62 11.17
CA GLN A 91 17.67 -10.01 11.71
C GLN A 91 18.32 -11.13 10.89
N LEU A 92 19.56 -10.92 10.42
CA LEU A 92 20.27 -11.85 9.54
C LEU A 92 20.62 -13.20 10.20
N LYS A 93 20.69 -13.21 11.54
CA LYS A 93 20.89 -14.43 12.35
C LYS A 93 19.66 -15.36 12.36
N THR A 94 18.48 -14.86 11.99
CA THR A 94 17.26 -15.67 11.88
C THR A 94 17.40 -16.63 10.69
N PRO A 95 17.00 -17.91 10.84
CA PRO A 95 17.01 -18.85 9.73
C PRO A 95 16.29 -18.29 8.49
N LEU A 96 16.87 -18.47 7.31
CA LEU A 96 16.36 -17.84 6.08
C LEU A 96 14.88 -18.14 5.79
N ARG A 97 14.42 -19.37 6.06
CA ARG A 97 13.01 -19.75 5.89
C ARG A 97 12.08 -18.95 6.82
N GLU A 98 12.43 -18.86 8.09
CA GLU A 98 11.65 -18.10 9.08
C GLU A 98 11.64 -16.60 8.74
N LEU A 99 12.76 -16.08 8.21
CA LEU A 99 12.88 -14.71 7.75
C LEU A 99 11.92 -14.42 6.58
N ALA A 100 11.88 -15.30 5.59
CA ALA A 100 10.97 -15.20 4.45
C ALA A 100 9.49 -15.30 4.89
N GLU A 101 9.16 -16.25 5.76
CA GLU A 101 7.82 -16.41 6.32
C GLU A 101 7.41 -15.17 7.14
N THR A 102 8.33 -14.58 7.91
CA THR A 102 8.08 -13.33 8.65
C THR A 102 7.78 -12.15 7.72
N ILE A 103 8.55 -11.99 6.63
CA ILE A 103 8.30 -10.96 5.62
C ILE A 103 6.94 -11.17 4.96
N SER A 104 6.66 -12.39 4.51
CA SER A 104 5.39 -12.74 3.87
C SER A 104 4.20 -12.55 4.81
N GLY A 105 4.34 -12.91 6.09
CA GLY A 105 3.30 -12.71 7.09
C GLY A 105 3.00 -11.24 7.34
N LYS A 106 4.03 -10.38 7.43
CA LYS A 106 3.85 -8.92 7.53
C LYS A 106 3.12 -8.34 6.32
N ILE A 107 3.48 -8.81 5.11
CA ILE A 107 2.81 -8.41 3.87
C ILE A 107 1.33 -8.83 3.89
N GLY A 108 1.02 -10.05 4.33
CA GLY A 108 -0.37 -10.52 4.49
C GLY A 108 -1.16 -9.68 5.50
N GLY A 109 -0.53 -9.28 6.61
CA GLY A 109 -1.14 -8.37 7.58
C GLY A 109 -1.45 -6.99 6.99
N LEU A 110 -0.52 -6.42 6.21
CA LEU A 110 -0.75 -5.15 5.50
C LEU A 110 -1.87 -5.27 4.46
N GLU A 111 -1.98 -6.41 3.78
CA GLU A 111 -3.08 -6.66 2.84
C GLU A 111 -4.44 -6.66 3.54
N GLU A 112 -4.54 -7.30 4.70
CA GLU A 112 -5.79 -7.35 5.47
C GLU A 112 -6.17 -5.97 6.02
N GLU A 113 -5.19 -5.23 6.56
CA GLU A 113 -5.42 -3.85 7.00
C GLU A 113 -5.90 -2.96 5.84
N LEU A 114 -5.32 -3.13 4.64
CA LEU A 114 -5.77 -2.41 3.45
C LEU A 114 -7.23 -2.76 3.11
N LYS A 115 -7.61 -4.03 3.12
CA LYS A 115 -9.00 -4.46 2.84
C LYS A 115 -10.00 -3.82 3.79
N VAL A 116 -9.69 -3.80 5.09
CA VAL A 116 -10.53 -3.16 6.11
C VAL A 116 -10.69 -1.66 5.80
N LYS A 117 -9.58 -0.94 5.60
CA LYS A 117 -9.64 0.50 5.27
C LYS A 117 -10.42 0.79 3.99
N LEU A 118 -10.29 -0.05 2.97
CA LEU A 118 -11.03 0.10 1.71
C LEU A 118 -12.54 -0.13 1.91
N SER A 119 -12.93 -1.11 2.73
CA SER A 119 -14.33 -1.35 3.09
C SER A 119 -14.95 -0.14 3.81
N ASP A 120 -14.22 0.42 4.78
CA ASP A 120 -14.67 1.60 5.53
C ASP A 120 -14.81 2.82 4.61
N LEU A 121 -13.81 3.03 3.75
CA LEU A 121 -13.81 4.11 2.77
C LEU A 121 -15.01 4.00 1.82
N ASN A 122 -15.29 2.81 1.28
CA ASN A 122 -16.43 2.59 0.39
C ASN A 122 -17.77 2.80 1.10
N THR A 123 -17.87 2.40 2.36
CA THR A 123 -19.05 2.65 3.19
C THR A 123 -19.29 4.15 3.36
N LEU A 124 -18.24 4.90 3.71
CA LEU A 124 -18.31 6.34 3.89
C LEU A 124 -18.67 7.07 2.58
N LYS A 125 -18.08 6.67 1.45
CA LYS A 125 -18.45 7.18 0.12
C LYS A 125 -19.93 6.94 -0.19
N GLY A 126 -20.45 5.76 0.13
CA GLY A 126 -21.87 5.43 -0.03
C GLY A 126 -22.78 6.30 0.84
N SER A 127 -22.42 6.52 2.12
CA SER A 127 -23.13 7.42 3.02
C SER A 127 -23.13 8.87 2.52
N LEU A 128 -21.98 9.35 2.05
CA LEU A 128 -21.87 10.70 1.48
C LEU A 128 -22.75 10.86 0.24
N GLN A 129 -22.71 9.92 -0.70
CA GLN A 129 -23.54 9.97 -1.90
C GLN A 129 -25.04 9.96 -1.56
N ALA A 130 -25.44 9.17 -0.56
CA ALA A 130 -26.82 9.15 -0.09
C ALA A 130 -27.24 10.49 0.53
N PHE A 131 -26.35 11.13 1.30
CA PHE A 131 -26.56 12.46 1.86
C PHE A 131 -26.70 13.52 0.77
N GLU A 132 -25.77 13.56 -0.19
CA GLU A 132 -25.79 14.50 -1.32
C GLU A 132 -27.11 14.41 -2.11
N ARG A 133 -27.60 13.20 -2.37
CA ARG A 133 -28.89 12.99 -3.04
C ARG A 133 -30.07 13.57 -2.27
N ARG A 134 -30.08 13.47 -0.93
CA ARG A 134 -31.13 14.08 -0.08
C ARG A 134 -31.09 15.60 -0.13
N THR A 135 -29.92 16.18 -0.36
CA THR A 135 -29.73 17.63 -0.50
C THR A 135 -29.90 18.13 -1.93
N GLN A 136 -30.24 17.29 -2.90
CA GLN A 136 -30.45 17.70 -4.29
C GLN A 136 -31.93 17.55 -4.68
N GLY A 137 -32.37 18.32 -5.69
CA GLY A 137 -33.73 18.30 -6.20
C GLY A 137 -34.54 19.55 -5.87
N ASN A 138 -35.83 19.53 -6.24
CA ASN A 138 -36.74 20.64 -5.94
C ASN A 138 -37.14 20.63 -4.46
N LEU A 139 -37.67 21.76 -3.97
CA LEU A 139 -38.04 21.96 -2.56
C LEU A 139 -39.10 20.98 -2.03
N MET A 140 -39.84 20.28 -2.90
CA MET A 140 -40.86 19.30 -2.47
C MET A 140 -40.25 17.96 -2.04
N VAL A 141 -39.00 17.68 -2.41
CA VAL A 141 -38.35 16.37 -2.15
C VAL A 141 -36.97 16.47 -1.51
N ARG A 142 -36.31 17.63 -1.60
CA ARG A 142 -35.02 17.88 -0.95
C ARG A 142 -35.20 18.12 0.56
N GLY A 143 -34.22 17.70 1.36
CA GLY A 143 -34.15 18.04 2.78
C GLY A 143 -33.98 19.55 3.02
N LEU A 144 -34.78 20.11 3.93
CA LEU A 144 -34.86 21.57 4.18
C LEU A 144 -33.94 22.08 5.31
N GLY A 145 -33.09 21.21 5.88
CA GLY A 145 -32.28 21.52 7.06
C GLY A 145 -31.24 22.63 6.86
N ASP A 146 -30.93 23.00 5.63
CA ASP A 146 -30.05 24.14 5.30
C ASP A 146 -30.83 25.40 4.86
N ILE A 147 -32.16 25.34 4.87
CA ILE A 147 -33.05 26.42 4.41
C ILE A 147 -33.91 26.95 5.57
N VAL A 148 -34.45 26.05 6.39
CA VAL A 148 -35.35 26.38 7.52
C VAL A 148 -34.51 26.88 8.70
N GLN A 149 -34.85 28.06 9.21
CA GLN A 149 -34.23 28.67 10.38
C GLN A 149 -35.09 28.44 11.63
N GLU A 150 -34.53 28.71 12.80
CA GLU A 150 -35.24 28.52 14.09
C GLU A 150 -36.50 29.39 14.17
N ASP A 151 -36.46 30.60 13.60
CA ASP A 151 -37.61 31.51 13.53
C ASP A 151 -38.74 31.01 12.61
N ASP A 152 -38.45 30.07 11.70
CA ASP A 152 -39.46 29.47 10.81
C ASP A 152 -40.21 28.31 11.49
N ILE A 153 -39.70 27.80 12.62
CA ILE A 153 -40.27 26.66 13.35
C ILE A 153 -41.05 27.19 14.54
N LEU A 154 -42.33 26.85 14.59
CA LEU A 154 -43.22 27.25 15.67
C LEU A 154 -43.92 25.99 16.17
N ASP A 155 -43.77 25.67 17.46
CA ASP A 155 -44.44 24.52 18.07
C ASP A 155 -45.09 24.97 19.38
N SER A 156 -46.40 25.19 19.33
CA SER A 156 -47.21 25.65 20.46
C SER A 156 -48.49 24.83 20.57
N GLU A 157 -49.15 24.89 21.73
CA GLU A 157 -50.38 24.13 22.00
C GLU A 157 -51.51 24.34 20.97
N TYR A 158 -51.52 25.50 20.30
CA TYR A 158 -52.60 25.88 19.39
C TYR A 158 -52.13 26.14 17.95
N MET A 159 -50.83 26.14 17.67
CA MET A 159 -50.28 26.43 16.35
C MET A 159 -48.92 25.74 16.14
N THR A 160 -48.75 25.14 14.96
CA THR A 160 -47.52 24.47 14.52
C THR A 160 -47.17 24.86 13.09
N THR A 161 -45.89 25.01 12.78
CA THR A 161 -45.33 25.24 11.42
C THR A 161 -43.99 24.56 11.28
#